data_AF-A0A0C2ZU63-F1
#
_entry.id   AF-A0A0C2ZU63-F1
#
_cell.length_a   1.000
_cell.length_b   1.000
_cell.length_c   1.000
_cell.angle_alpha   90.00
_cell.angle_beta   90.00
_cell.angle_gamma   90.00
#
_symmetry.space_group_name_H-M   'P 1'
#
loop_
_entity.id
_entity.type
_entity.pdbx_description
1 polymer ?
#
loop_
_entity_poly.entity_id
_entity_poly.type
_entity_poly.pdbx_seq_one_letter_code
_entity_poly.pdbx_strand_id
1 'polypeptide(L)'
;MPHESKTVPCKSCGGRFKPTGIGPHHKSCLKNIRRTGEDLAFVQILRNADGLSRSTDHSDTTGPSGPGNSNPSHDLDEFWVVQVADERPMSINNDAGPHDHASPRPTTDNIDNIQVEYHPNSGKPTEKYSFAEFTRVHAPKPYKPDASTDPWYPFRTRLDFEFADLALEAALSKEQTNRLLKLVQRIHSNKERFTLRDYRDVESSWKAASHCMPAVSQPEERL
;
A
#
# COMPACT_ATOMS: atom_id res chain seq x y z
N MET A 1 -26.11 17.76 -39.20
CA MET A 1 -25.60 16.43 -39.62
C MET A 1 -24.76 15.88 -38.48
N PRO A 2 -25.15 14.78 -37.80
CA PRO A 2 -24.35 14.21 -36.71
C PRO A 2 -23.12 13.49 -37.29
N HIS A 3 -21.96 13.73 -36.67
CA HIS A 3 -20.68 13.19 -37.13
C HIS A 3 -20.53 11.75 -36.65
N GLU A 4 -20.76 10.78 -37.55
CA GLU A 4 -20.64 9.36 -37.22
C GLU A 4 -19.15 9.01 -37.00
N SER A 5 -18.76 8.81 -35.74
CA SER A 5 -17.37 8.51 -35.39
C SER A 5 -17.04 7.07 -35.79
N LYS A 6 -16.26 6.91 -36.87
CA LYS A 6 -15.74 5.61 -37.33
C LYS A 6 -14.96 4.92 -36.21
N THR A 7 -15.35 3.70 -35.84
CA THR A 7 -14.65 2.86 -34.84
C THR A 7 -14.07 1.61 -35.47
N VAL A 8 -12.95 1.13 -34.94
CA VAL A 8 -12.20 -0.06 -35.39
C VAL A 8 -12.23 -1.12 -34.29
N PRO A 9 -12.53 -2.40 -34.60
CA PRO A 9 -12.50 -3.47 -33.61
C PRO A 9 -11.08 -3.94 -33.27
N CYS A 10 -10.86 -4.31 -32.02
CA CYS A 10 -9.65 -4.97 -31.55
C CYS A 10 -9.66 -6.44 -31.95
N LYS A 11 -8.57 -6.93 -32.56
CA LYS A 11 -8.44 -8.32 -33.03
C LYS A 11 -8.37 -9.35 -31.89
N SER A 12 -8.01 -8.93 -30.68
CA SER A 12 -7.78 -9.85 -29.56
C SER A 12 -8.98 -9.96 -28.60
N CYS A 13 -9.75 -8.90 -28.40
CA CYS A 13 -10.92 -8.91 -27.50
C CYS A 13 -12.25 -8.55 -28.19
N GLY A 14 -12.25 -8.18 -29.47
CA GLY A 14 -13.44 -7.81 -30.23
C GLY A 14 -14.04 -6.43 -29.91
N GLY A 15 -13.53 -5.71 -28.90
CA GLY A 15 -14.04 -4.38 -28.52
C GLY A 15 -13.83 -3.32 -29.60
N ARG A 16 -14.74 -2.34 -29.72
CA ARG A 16 -14.66 -1.25 -30.71
C ARG A 16 -14.02 0.00 -30.12
N PHE A 17 -13.00 0.55 -30.78
CA PHE A 17 -12.25 1.71 -30.32
C PHE A 17 -12.12 2.77 -31.41
N LYS A 18 -11.85 4.02 -31.03
CA LYS A 18 -11.46 5.06 -31.99
C LYS A 18 -10.11 4.68 -32.64
N PRO A 19 -9.89 5.03 -33.93
CA PRO A 19 -8.64 4.70 -34.63
C PRO A 19 -7.37 5.19 -33.91
N THR A 20 -7.45 6.32 -33.21
CA THR A 20 -6.33 6.87 -32.43
C THR A 20 -6.03 6.08 -31.15
N GLY A 21 -7.02 5.40 -30.56
CA GLY A 21 -6.90 4.67 -29.30
C GLY A 21 -6.63 3.17 -29.46
N ILE A 22 -6.74 2.62 -30.68
CA ILE A 22 -6.63 1.17 -30.91
C ILE A 22 -5.22 0.64 -30.65
N GLY A 23 -4.16 1.42 -30.93
CA GLY A 23 -2.76 1.01 -30.72
C GLY A 23 -2.42 0.77 -29.24
N PRO A 24 -2.63 1.78 -28.36
CA PRO A 24 -2.43 1.61 -26.92
C PRO A 24 -3.32 0.51 -26.32
N HIS A 25 -4.60 0.45 -26.73
CA HIS A 25 -5.50 -0.61 -26.29
C HIS A 25 -4.99 -1.99 -26.70
N HIS A 26 -4.61 -2.19 -27.96
CA HIS A 26 -4.16 -3.49 -28.46
C HIS A 26 -2.96 -4.03 -27.67
N LYS A 27 -1.98 -3.18 -27.34
CA LYS A 27 -0.84 -3.56 -26.50
C LYS A 27 -1.26 -3.95 -25.08
N SER A 28 -2.14 -3.17 -24.45
CA SER A 28 -2.67 -3.47 -23.11
C SER A 28 -3.54 -4.75 -23.10
N CYS A 29 -4.36 -4.92 -24.13
CA CYS A 29 -5.22 -6.07 -24.32
C CYS A 29 -4.43 -7.36 -24.46
N LEU A 30 -3.37 -7.37 -25.27
CA LEU A 30 -2.47 -8.52 -25.41
C LEU A 30 -1.79 -8.86 -24.08
N LYS A 31 -1.32 -7.86 -23.33
CA LYS A 31 -0.72 -8.08 -22.00
C LYS A 31 -1.72 -8.67 -21.01
N ASN A 32 -2.97 -8.18 -21.02
CA ASN A 32 -4.03 -8.68 -20.15
C ASN A 32 -4.45 -10.11 -20.51
N ILE A 33 -4.54 -10.44 -21.81
CA ILE A 33 -4.85 -11.80 -22.28
C ILE A 33 -3.74 -12.78 -21.86
N ARG A 34 -2.46 -12.39 -21.99
CA ARG A 34 -1.34 -13.22 -21.53
C ARG A 34 -1.40 -13.47 -20.03
N ARG A 35 -1.57 -12.41 -19.22
CA ARG A 35 -1.68 -12.54 -17.76
C ARG A 35 -2.87 -13.41 -17.36
N THR A 36 -4.03 -13.20 -17.98
CA THR A 36 -5.23 -14.01 -17.69
C THR A 36 -5.02 -15.46 -18.13
N GLY A 37 -4.31 -15.70 -19.24
CA GLY A 37 -3.94 -17.03 -19.70
C GLY A 37 -2.97 -17.73 -18.74
N GLU A 38 -1.97 -17.02 -18.23
CA GLU A 38 -1.03 -17.51 -17.20
C GLU A 38 -1.77 -17.83 -15.89
N ASP A 39 -2.67 -16.95 -15.44
CA ASP A 39 -3.51 -17.15 -14.26
C ASP A 39 -4.41 -18.40 -14.43
N LEU A 40 -5.04 -18.57 -15.59
CA LEU A 40 -5.88 -19.74 -15.89
C LEU A 40 -5.06 -21.03 -16.02
N ALA A 41 -3.87 -20.97 -16.62
CA ALA A 41 -2.97 -22.12 -16.72
C ALA A 41 -2.53 -22.59 -15.33
N PHE A 42 -2.19 -21.65 -14.44
CA PHE A 42 -1.86 -21.93 -13.06
C PHE A 42 -3.04 -22.58 -12.30
N VAL A 43 -4.26 -22.03 -12.44
CA VAL A 43 -5.46 -22.62 -11.83
C VAL A 43 -5.76 -24.02 -12.39
N GLN A 44 -5.53 -24.26 -13.69
CA GLN A 44 -5.72 -25.58 -14.29
C GLN A 44 -4.69 -26.60 -13.78
N ILE A 45 -3.44 -26.18 -13.57
CA ILE A 45 -2.40 -27.04 -12.97
C ILE A 45 -2.81 -27.45 -11.55
N LEU A 46 -3.31 -26.51 -10.74
CA LEU A 46 -3.82 -26.81 -9.38
C LEU A 46 -4.97 -27.82 -9.42
N ARG A 47 -5.95 -27.63 -10.33
CA ARG A 47 -7.09 -28.56 -10.47
C ARG A 47 -6.68 -29.95 -10.97
N ASN A 48 -5.68 -30.03 -11.84
CA ASN A 48 -5.18 -31.31 -12.34
C ASN A 48 -4.39 -32.07 -11.26
N ALA A 49 -3.74 -31.36 -10.32
CA ALA A 49 -3.09 -31.98 -9.17
C ALA A 49 -4.09 -32.61 -8.19
N ASP A 50 -5.28 -32.03 -8.04
CA ASP A 50 -6.35 -32.54 -7.16
C ASP A 50 -7.09 -33.77 -7.73
N GLY A 51 -6.94 -34.08 -9.01
CA GLY A 51 -7.75 -35.08 -9.72
C GLY A 51 -7.35 -36.55 -9.53
N LEU A 52 -6.21 -36.86 -8.90
CA LEU A 52 -5.65 -38.23 -8.87
C LEU A 52 -5.90 -39.00 -7.55
N SER A 53 -6.66 -38.45 -6.60
CA SER A 53 -6.87 -39.10 -5.30
C SER A 53 -8.33 -39.05 -4.86
N ARG A 54 -9.19 -39.82 -5.52
CA ARG A 54 -10.52 -40.13 -4.99
C ARG A 54 -10.80 -41.61 -5.05
N SER A 55 -10.47 -42.31 -3.98
CA SER A 55 -11.16 -43.52 -3.54
C SER A 55 -10.95 -43.73 -2.04
N THR A 56 -12.03 -44.19 -1.39
CA THR A 56 -12.14 -44.80 -0.05
C THR A 56 -12.58 -43.89 1.12
N ASP A 57 -13.90 -43.82 1.27
CA ASP A 57 -14.74 -44.24 2.42
C ASP A 57 -14.51 -43.85 3.90
N HIS A 58 -15.68 -43.71 4.55
CA HIS A 58 -16.05 -43.86 5.98
C HIS A 58 -15.59 -42.79 6.99
N SER A 59 -16.31 -42.46 8.08
CA SER A 59 -17.72 -42.33 8.49
C SER A 59 -17.69 -41.89 9.97
N ASP A 60 -18.68 -41.10 10.44
CA ASP A 60 -19.12 -40.99 11.85
C ASP A 60 -18.14 -40.34 12.88
N THR A 61 -18.50 -39.64 13.98
CA THR A 61 -19.75 -39.35 14.71
C THR A 61 -19.50 -38.22 15.75
N THR A 62 -20.41 -37.26 15.81
CA THR A 62 -21.08 -36.61 16.99
C THR A 62 -20.31 -36.03 18.21
N GLY A 63 -20.43 -34.69 18.40
CA GLY A 63 -21.07 -34.04 19.57
C GLY A 63 -20.26 -33.63 20.84
N PRO A 64 -20.85 -32.85 21.80
CA PRO A 64 -20.63 -31.40 21.94
C PRO A 64 -20.38 -30.86 23.39
N SER A 65 -20.41 -29.51 23.56
CA SER A 65 -20.53 -28.65 24.79
C SER A 65 -19.20 -28.00 25.24
N GLY A 66 -19.03 -26.73 25.63
CA GLY A 66 -19.86 -25.55 25.95
C GLY A 66 -18.90 -24.38 26.37
N PRO A 67 -19.40 -23.16 26.72
CA PRO A 67 -18.72 -21.89 26.42
C PRO A 67 -17.97 -21.21 27.59
N GLY A 68 -17.01 -20.34 27.26
CA GLY A 68 -16.35 -19.42 28.19
C GLY A 68 -16.01 -18.11 27.49
N ASN A 69 -16.65 -17.04 27.91
CA ASN A 69 -16.60 -15.67 27.42
C ASN A 69 -15.71 -14.82 28.34
N SER A 70 -14.79 -14.03 27.77
CA SER A 70 -14.16 -12.89 28.45
C SER A 70 -13.56 -11.95 27.41
N ASN A 71 -14.18 -10.77 27.23
CA ASN A 71 -13.54 -9.60 26.62
C ASN A 71 -12.74 -8.87 27.70
N PRO A 72 -11.62 -8.23 27.33
CA PRO A 72 -11.30 -6.92 27.88
C PRO A 72 -11.12 -5.87 26.78
N SER A 73 -11.75 -4.73 27.03
CA SER A 73 -11.57 -3.44 26.37
C SER A 73 -10.19 -2.87 26.70
N HIS A 74 -9.49 -2.34 25.70
CA HIS A 74 -8.34 -1.43 25.83
C HIS A 74 -8.46 -0.47 24.62
N ASP A 75 -9.11 0.67 24.79
CA ASP A 75 -8.54 1.97 25.18
C ASP A 75 -7.42 2.41 24.21
N LEU A 76 -7.86 3.16 23.19
CA LEU A 76 -7.11 3.71 22.07
C LEU A 76 -6.95 5.20 22.33
N ASP A 77 -6.01 5.59 23.19
CA ASP A 77 -5.65 7.00 23.40
C ASP A 77 -4.25 7.12 24.02
N GLU A 78 -3.21 6.64 23.31
CA GLU A 78 -1.82 7.08 23.58
C GLU A 78 -0.87 6.53 22.49
N PHE A 79 0.04 7.39 21.99
CA PHE A 79 1.12 7.18 20.99
C PHE A 79 0.82 7.95 19.68
N TRP A 80 1.36 9.14 19.38
CA TRP A 80 2.68 9.69 19.67
C TRP A 80 2.66 11.23 19.69
N VAL A 81 2.89 11.84 20.85
CA VAL A 81 3.47 13.18 20.95
C VAL A 81 4.99 12.98 21.04
N VAL A 82 5.71 13.32 19.98
CA VAL A 82 7.18 13.38 20.05
C VAL A 82 7.55 14.66 20.79
N GLN A 83 7.83 14.52 22.08
CA GLN A 83 8.45 15.54 22.90
C GLN A 83 9.91 15.70 22.47
N VAL A 84 10.27 16.92 22.05
CA VAL A 84 11.66 17.32 21.83
C VAL A 84 12.20 17.75 23.19
N ALA A 85 13.20 17.03 23.70
CA ALA A 85 13.83 17.33 24.98
C ALA A 85 14.76 18.56 24.84
N ASP A 86 14.31 19.62 25.50
CA ASP A 86 15.00 20.68 26.25
C ASP A 86 16.55 20.65 26.32
N GLU A 87 17.15 21.72 25.79
CA GLU A 87 18.22 22.59 26.31
C GLU A 87 19.32 22.01 27.24
N ARG A 88 20.59 22.24 26.85
CA ARG A 88 21.70 22.45 27.81
C ARG A 88 22.60 23.59 27.33
N PRO A 89 22.74 24.69 28.10
CA PRO A 89 23.64 25.79 27.76
C PRO A 89 25.08 25.46 28.18
N MET A 90 26.05 25.58 27.27
CA MET A 90 27.47 25.61 27.65
C MET A 90 27.88 27.06 27.93
N SER A 91 28.34 27.28 29.17
CA SER A 91 28.80 28.55 29.72
C SER A 91 29.90 29.21 28.89
N ILE A 92 29.72 30.51 28.67
CA ILE A 92 30.74 31.46 28.19
C ILE A 92 31.66 31.79 29.37
N ASN A 93 32.93 31.39 29.29
CA ASN A 93 33.98 32.00 30.11
C ASN A 93 34.75 32.98 29.22
N ASN A 94 34.57 34.28 29.46
CA ASN A 94 35.40 35.34 28.92
C ASN A 94 36.63 35.49 29.80
N ASP A 95 37.82 35.30 29.24
CA ASP A 95 39.04 35.87 29.81
C ASP A 95 39.87 36.50 28.69
N ALA A 96 40.35 37.71 28.94
CA ALA A 96 40.92 38.61 27.97
C ALA A 96 42.47 38.53 28.00
N GLY A 97 43.10 38.40 26.84
CA GLY A 97 44.54 38.55 26.68
C GLY A 97 44.97 38.55 25.20
N PRO A 98 45.73 39.55 24.72
CA PRO A 98 45.81 39.89 23.29
C PRO A 98 47.07 39.33 22.64
N HIS A 99 47.02 38.88 21.38
CA HIS A 99 48.16 38.97 20.46
C HIS A 99 47.70 38.89 19.00
N ASP A 100 48.11 39.91 18.25
CA ASP A 100 48.08 40.05 16.79
C ASP A 100 48.55 38.79 16.07
N HIS A 101 47.79 38.36 15.06
CA HIS A 101 48.35 37.93 13.77
C HIS A 101 47.26 38.03 12.69
N ALA A 102 47.52 38.89 11.70
CA ALA A 102 46.71 39.05 10.50
C ALA A 102 46.62 37.74 9.71
N SER A 103 45.39 37.26 9.52
CA SER A 103 44.99 36.44 8.38
C SER A 103 43.66 36.97 7.87
N PRO A 104 43.44 37.04 6.54
CA PRO A 104 42.13 37.39 6.01
C PRO A 104 41.15 36.31 6.49
N ARG A 105 40.32 36.70 7.45
CA ARG A 105 39.21 35.89 7.95
C ARG A 105 38.40 35.46 6.72
N PRO A 106 38.16 34.14 6.51
CA PRO A 106 37.24 33.73 5.46
C PRO A 106 35.94 34.47 5.73
N THR A 107 35.54 35.27 4.75
CA THR A 107 34.29 36.00 4.73
C THR A 107 33.23 35.07 5.27
N THR A 108 32.55 35.50 6.32
CA THR A 108 31.45 34.79 6.97
C THR A 108 30.47 34.33 5.89
N ASP A 109 30.65 33.09 5.41
CA ASP A 109 29.57 32.37 4.78
C ASP A 109 28.51 32.29 5.86
N ASN A 110 27.48 33.11 5.67
CA ASN A 110 26.36 33.20 6.56
C ASN A 110 25.88 31.77 6.83
N ILE A 111 25.95 31.35 8.08
CA ILE A 111 25.70 29.97 8.54
C ILE A 111 24.31 29.49 8.07
N ASP A 112 23.41 30.43 7.77
CA ASP A 112 22.07 30.22 7.25
C ASP A 112 21.99 30.21 5.71
N ASN A 113 23.03 29.77 5.00
CA ASN A 113 22.99 29.59 3.56
C ASN A 113 23.20 28.11 3.18
N ILE A 114 22.37 27.61 2.27
CA ILE A 114 22.48 26.27 1.68
C ILE A 114 23.33 26.37 0.42
N GLN A 115 24.42 25.61 0.34
CA GLN A 115 25.27 25.52 -0.84
C GLN A 115 25.02 24.20 -1.58
N VAL A 116 24.76 24.28 -2.89
CA VAL A 116 24.60 23.13 -3.78
C VAL A 116 25.83 23.06 -4.68
N GLU A 117 26.66 22.06 -4.43
CA GLU A 117 27.81 21.72 -5.28
C GLU A 117 27.43 20.60 -6.25
N TYR A 118 27.65 20.86 -7.54
CA TYR A 118 27.41 19.88 -8.59
C TYR A 118 28.68 19.12 -8.95
N HIS A 119 28.50 17.91 -9.48
CA HIS A 119 29.62 17.08 -9.95
C HIS A 119 30.42 17.80 -11.06
N PRO A 120 31.76 17.67 -11.13
CA PRO A 120 32.61 18.39 -12.10
C PRO A 120 32.18 18.22 -13.56
N ASN A 121 31.71 17.03 -13.93
CA ASN A 121 31.24 16.74 -15.30
C ASN A 121 29.89 17.37 -15.66
N SER A 122 29.19 18.00 -14.71
CA SER A 122 27.90 18.64 -14.99
C SER A 122 28.03 19.99 -15.68
N GLY A 123 29.22 20.63 -15.59
CA GLY A 123 29.44 21.99 -16.07
C GLY A 123 28.60 23.05 -15.35
N LYS A 124 27.93 22.69 -14.25
CA LYS A 124 27.07 23.61 -13.50
C LYS A 124 27.88 24.36 -12.44
N PRO A 125 27.68 25.67 -12.30
CA PRO A 125 28.31 26.43 -11.23
C PRO A 125 27.70 26.06 -9.87
N THR A 126 28.48 26.21 -8.80
CA THR A 126 27.98 26.11 -7.43
C THR A 126 26.91 27.16 -7.18
N GLU A 127 25.78 26.74 -6.62
CA GLU A 127 24.66 27.63 -6.29
C GLU A 127 24.59 27.82 -4.76
N LYS A 128 24.41 29.06 -4.31
CA LYS A 128 24.18 29.40 -2.90
C LYS A 128 22.77 29.95 -2.75
N TYR A 129 21.99 29.33 -1.88
CA TYR A 129 20.63 29.70 -1.54
C TYR A 129 20.60 30.20 -0.11
N SER A 130 19.88 31.28 0.18
CA SER A 130 19.63 31.61 1.58
C SER A 130 18.65 30.61 2.19
N PHE A 131 18.90 30.14 3.41
CA PHE A 131 17.96 29.30 4.15
C PHE A 131 16.61 30.02 4.33
N ALA A 132 16.61 31.34 4.49
CA ALA A 132 15.39 32.15 4.56
C ALA A 132 14.58 32.13 3.25
N GLU A 133 15.24 31.96 2.11
CA GLU A 133 14.59 31.78 0.80
C GLU A 133 14.06 30.36 0.61
N PHE A 134 14.61 29.38 1.35
CA PHE A 134 14.15 27.99 1.36
C PHE A 134 12.84 27.83 2.14
N THR A 135 11.80 28.51 1.66
CA THR A 135 10.44 28.25 2.07
C THR A 135 9.91 27.04 1.30
N ARG A 136 9.04 26.24 1.92
CA ARG A 136 8.24 25.26 1.17
C ARG A 136 7.25 26.02 0.30
N VAL A 137 7.70 26.59 -0.82
CA VAL A 137 6.85 27.31 -1.80
C VAL A 137 5.69 26.42 -2.29
N HIS A 138 5.87 25.10 -2.16
CA HIS A 138 4.88 24.07 -2.46
C HIS A 138 4.53 23.19 -1.27
N ALA A 139 4.52 23.70 -0.03
CA ALA A 139 3.75 23.01 0.99
C ALA A 139 2.30 22.95 0.48
N PRO A 140 1.70 21.76 0.26
CA PRO A 140 0.29 21.70 -0.06
C PRO A 140 -0.44 22.47 1.03
N LYS A 141 -1.34 23.38 0.62
CA LYS A 141 -2.11 24.19 1.57
C LYS A 141 -2.66 23.25 2.65
N PRO A 142 -2.41 23.54 3.95
CA PRO A 142 -3.03 22.76 5.02
C PRO A 142 -4.52 22.71 4.75
N TYR A 143 -5.05 21.49 4.62
CA TYR A 143 -6.48 21.30 4.37
C TYR A 143 -7.23 21.88 5.56
N LYS A 144 -8.14 22.83 5.29
CA LYS A 144 -9.06 23.39 6.29
C LYS A 144 -10.41 22.74 6.06
N PRO A 145 -10.82 21.74 6.87
CA PRO A 145 -12.19 21.28 6.83
C PRO A 145 -13.10 22.45 7.16
N ASP A 146 -14.18 22.60 6.40
CA ASP A 146 -15.23 23.55 6.73
C ASP A 146 -15.87 23.08 8.04
N ALA A 147 -16.34 24.00 8.89
CA ALA A 147 -16.86 23.66 10.22
C ALA A 147 -18.07 22.71 10.20
N SER A 148 -18.68 22.51 9.03
CA SER A 148 -19.85 21.65 8.78
C SER A 148 -19.48 20.29 8.17
N THR A 149 -18.21 19.94 8.08
CA THR A 149 -17.79 18.73 7.38
C THR A 149 -17.91 17.52 8.31
N ASP A 150 -18.55 16.45 7.86
CA ASP A 150 -18.62 15.19 8.61
C ASP A 150 -17.21 14.72 9.06
N PRO A 151 -17.07 14.05 10.22
CA PRO A 151 -15.77 13.60 10.73
C PRO A 151 -15.01 12.68 9.77
N TRP A 152 -15.71 11.98 8.88
CA TRP A 152 -15.15 11.05 7.90
C TRP A 152 -14.85 11.69 6.53
N TYR A 153 -14.96 13.00 6.35
CA TYR A 153 -14.46 13.62 5.11
C TYR A 153 -12.93 13.48 5.01
N PRO A 154 -12.33 13.26 3.81
CA PRO A 154 -12.87 13.39 2.45
C PRO A 154 -13.60 12.15 1.90
N PHE A 155 -13.86 11.14 2.74
CA PHE A 155 -14.55 9.95 2.30
C PHE A 155 -16.03 10.25 2.05
N ARG A 156 -16.60 9.61 1.03
CA ARG A 156 -18.00 9.83 0.61
C ARG A 156 -18.98 9.29 1.63
N THR A 157 -18.57 8.26 2.36
CA THR A 157 -19.36 7.61 3.40
C THR A 157 -18.46 7.26 4.58
N ARG A 158 -19.07 7.11 5.76
CA ARG A 158 -18.38 6.58 6.95
C ARG A 158 -17.80 5.19 6.71
N LEU A 159 -18.49 4.34 5.94
CA LEU A 159 -18.02 2.99 5.62
C LEU A 159 -16.74 3.02 4.76
N ASP A 160 -16.64 3.95 3.80
CA ASP A 160 -15.43 4.11 2.99
C ASP A 160 -14.24 4.54 3.86
N PHE A 161 -14.49 5.37 4.87
CA PHE A 161 -13.49 5.75 5.87
C PHE A 161 -13.04 4.56 6.71
N GLU A 162 -13.98 3.85 7.35
CA GLU A 162 -13.66 2.67 8.19
C GLU A 162 -12.94 1.58 7.39
N PHE A 163 -13.32 1.38 6.12
CA PHE A 163 -12.61 0.48 5.22
C PHE A 163 -11.17 0.92 4.96
N ALA A 164 -10.96 2.21 4.67
CA ALA A 164 -9.63 2.75 4.40
C ALA A 164 -8.73 2.74 5.64
N ASP A 165 -9.31 3.04 6.80
CA ASP A 165 -8.66 3.01 8.10
C ASP A 165 -8.18 1.59 8.43
N LEU A 166 -9.06 0.58 8.31
CA LEU A 166 -8.69 -0.82 8.49
C LEU A 166 -7.60 -1.28 7.49
N ALA A 167 -7.69 -0.85 6.24
CA ALA A 167 -6.67 -1.20 5.24
C ALA A 167 -5.31 -0.59 5.57
N LEU A 168 -5.28 0.60 6.17
CA LEU A 168 -4.07 1.27 6.64
C LEU A 168 -3.53 0.60 7.91
N GLU A 169 -4.39 0.32 8.90
CA GLU A 169 -4.06 -0.37 10.14
C GLU A 169 -3.45 -1.75 9.87
N ALA A 170 -4.04 -2.51 8.95
CA ALA A 170 -3.54 -3.81 8.53
C ALA A 170 -2.37 -3.75 7.51
N ALA A 171 -1.87 -2.55 7.19
CA ALA A 171 -0.80 -2.30 6.24
C ALA A 171 -0.98 -3.02 4.89
N LEU A 172 -2.20 -3.05 4.38
CA LEU A 172 -2.52 -3.76 3.15
C LEU A 172 -1.82 -3.12 1.94
N SER A 173 -1.20 -3.96 1.11
CA SER A 173 -0.67 -3.53 -0.17
C SER A 173 -1.78 -3.07 -1.10
N LYS A 174 -1.45 -2.28 -2.12
CA LYS A 174 -2.39 -1.87 -3.17
C LYS A 174 -3.11 -3.07 -3.78
N GLU A 175 -2.39 -4.15 -4.06
CA GLU A 175 -2.95 -5.38 -4.63
C GLU A 175 -3.93 -6.04 -3.66
N GLN A 176 -3.57 -6.13 -2.37
CA GLN A 176 -4.41 -6.69 -1.32
C GLN A 176 -5.69 -5.85 -1.13
N THR A 177 -5.58 -4.52 -1.04
CA THR A 177 -6.73 -3.60 -0.92
C THR A 177 -7.67 -3.72 -2.10
N ASN A 178 -7.14 -3.78 -3.33
CA ASN A 178 -7.97 -4.00 -4.53
C ASN A 178 -8.65 -5.37 -4.55
N ARG A 179 -7.98 -6.42 -4.04
CA ARG A 179 -8.58 -7.75 -3.92
C ARG A 179 -9.71 -7.75 -2.90
N LEU A 180 -9.52 -7.11 -1.75
CA LEU A 180 -10.55 -6.99 -0.72
C LEU A 180 -11.77 -6.20 -1.24
N LEU A 181 -11.55 -5.09 -1.94
CA LEU A 181 -12.64 -4.31 -2.54
C LEU A 181 -13.49 -5.14 -3.52
N LYS A 182 -12.85 -5.99 -4.34
CA LYS A 182 -13.55 -6.91 -5.25
C LYS A 182 -14.38 -7.95 -4.49
N LEU A 183 -13.92 -8.44 -3.34
CA LEU A 183 -14.71 -9.35 -2.50
C LEU A 183 -15.96 -8.64 -1.97
N VAL A 184 -15.81 -7.44 -1.40
CA VAL A 184 -16.95 -6.63 -0.92
C VAL A 184 -17.96 -6.36 -2.04
N GLN A 185 -17.51 -6.03 -3.24
CA GLN A 185 -18.38 -5.83 -4.40
C GLN A 185 -19.10 -7.11 -4.84
N ARG A 186 -18.46 -8.28 -4.77
CA ARG A 186 -19.11 -9.59 -5.04
C ARG A 186 -20.20 -9.90 -4.03
N ILE A 187 -19.96 -9.59 -2.75
CA ILE A 187 -20.95 -9.71 -1.68
C ILE A 187 -22.13 -8.78 -1.95
N HIS A 188 -21.86 -7.49 -2.20
CA HIS A 188 -22.90 -6.49 -2.47
C HIS A 188 -23.74 -6.82 -3.71
N SER A 189 -23.11 -7.37 -4.76
CA SER A 189 -23.82 -7.77 -5.98
C SER A 189 -24.61 -9.08 -5.86
N ASN A 190 -24.65 -9.71 -4.67
CA ASN A 190 -25.35 -10.97 -4.38
C ASN A 190 -25.00 -12.12 -5.35
N LYS A 191 -23.83 -12.07 -5.99
CA LYS A 191 -23.40 -13.10 -6.94
C LYS A 191 -23.03 -14.39 -6.21
N GLU A 192 -22.56 -14.27 -4.97
CA GLU A 192 -22.11 -15.36 -4.13
C GLU A 192 -22.48 -15.11 -2.67
N ARG A 193 -22.80 -16.19 -1.96
CA ARG A 193 -23.08 -16.14 -0.53
C ARG A 193 -21.78 -16.18 0.26
N PHE A 194 -21.47 -15.11 0.97
CA PHE A 194 -20.39 -15.09 1.95
C PHE A 194 -20.89 -15.67 3.27
N THR A 195 -20.21 -16.70 3.80
CA THR A 195 -20.70 -17.52 4.93
C THR A 195 -19.89 -17.38 6.21
N LEU A 196 -18.66 -16.84 6.14
CA LEU A 196 -17.80 -16.63 7.31
C LEU A 196 -18.36 -15.47 8.14
N ARG A 197 -18.53 -15.68 9.46
CA ARG A 197 -19.15 -14.69 10.35
C ARG A 197 -18.15 -14.01 11.29
N ASP A 198 -17.12 -14.73 11.68
CA ASP A 198 -16.11 -14.26 12.62
C ASP A 198 -14.74 -14.88 12.34
N TYR A 199 -13.74 -14.51 13.14
CA TYR A 199 -12.38 -15.03 13.00
C TYR A 199 -12.28 -16.54 13.26
N ARG A 200 -13.14 -17.11 14.13
CA ARG A 200 -13.11 -18.55 14.44
C ARG A 200 -13.53 -19.37 13.22
N ASP A 201 -14.49 -18.89 12.44
CA ASP A 201 -14.87 -19.52 11.17
C ASP A 201 -13.69 -19.56 10.18
N VAL A 202 -12.93 -18.45 10.10
CA VAL A 202 -11.74 -18.34 9.26
C VAL A 202 -10.65 -19.30 9.74
N GLU A 203 -10.34 -19.26 11.04
CA GLU A 203 -9.32 -20.11 11.65
C GLU A 203 -9.66 -21.61 11.51
N SER A 204 -10.91 -21.98 11.74
CA SER A 204 -11.41 -23.36 11.57
C SER A 204 -11.31 -23.79 10.11
N SER A 205 -11.63 -22.90 9.17
CA SER A 205 -11.49 -23.16 7.73
C SER A 205 -10.04 -23.37 7.33
N TRP A 206 -9.09 -22.59 7.88
CA TRP A 206 -7.65 -22.80 7.67
C TRP A 206 -7.15 -24.10 8.27
N LYS A 207 -7.58 -24.45 9.50
CA LYS A 207 -7.24 -25.74 10.13
C LYS A 207 -7.73 -26.91 9.28
N ALA A 208 -8.98 -26.87 8.84
CA ALA A 208 -9.53 -27.90 7.95
C ALA A 208 -8.75 -27.98 6.62
N ALA A 209 -8.46 -26.83 5.99
CA ALA A 209 -7.71 -26.78 4.74
C ALA A 209 -6.27 -27.26 4.89
N SER A 210 -5.64 -27.08 6.06
CA SER A 210 -4.27 -27.53 6.32
C SER A 210 -4.12 -29.05 6.16
N HIS A 211 -5.15 -29.82 6.50
CA HIS A 211 -5.19 -31.28 6.32
C HIS A 211 -5.40 -31.70 4.86
N CYS A 212 -5.84 -30.79 4.00
CA CYS A 212 -6.05 -31.04 2.57
C CYS A 212 -4.81 -30.73 1.72
N MET A 213 -3.78 -30.10 2.30
CA MET A 213 -2.54 -29.78 1.58
C MET A 213 -1.51 -30.89 1.82
N PRO A 214 -1.05 -31.64 0.79
CA PRO A 214 0.02 -32.61 0.98
C PRO A 214 1.33 -31.89 1.38
N ALA A 215 2.07 -32.49 2.31
CA ALA A 215 3.39 -31.99 2.71
C ALA A 215 4.31 -31.95 1.49
N VAL A 216 4.90 -30.79 1.21
CA VAL A 216 5.93 -30.64 0.17
C VAL A 216 7.14 -31.45 0.62
N SER A 217 7.32 -32.64 0.06
CA SER A 217 8.55 -33.42 0.20
C SER A 217 9.68 -32.63 -0.45
N GLN A 218 10.59 -32.09 0.37
CA GLN A 218 11.82 -31.53 -0.13
C GLN A 218 12.65 -32.67 -0.73
N PRO A 219 13.17 -32.54 -1.97
CA PRO A 219 14.05 -33.56 -2.53
C PRO A 219 15.32 -33.58 -1.69
N GLU A 220 15.62 -34.73 -1.08
CA GLU A 220 16.91 -34.97 -0.42
C GLU A 220 18.02 -34.74 -1.44
N GLU A 221 18.83 -33.70 -1.21
CA GLU A 221 20.08 -33.50 -1.92
C GLU A 221 20.99 -34.69 -1.61
N ARG A 222 21.14 -35.56 -2.61
CA ARG A 222 22.08 -36.67 -2.62
C ARG A 222 23.48 -36.08 -2.74
N LEU A 223 24.25 -36.21 -1.65
CA LEU A 223 25.70 -36.00 -1.58
C LEU A 223 26.46 -36.82 -2.64
#